data_AF-A0A396HXQ9-F1
#
_entry.id   AF-A0A396HXQ9-F1
#
_cell.length_a   1.000
_cell.length_b   1.000
_cell.length_c   1.000
_cell.angle_alpha   90.00
_cell.angle_beta   90.00
_cell.angle_gamma   90.00
#
_symmetry.space_group_name_H-M   'P 1'
#
loop_
_entity.id
_entity.type
_entity.pdbx_description
1 polymer ?
#
loop_
_entity_poly.entity_id
_entity_poly.type
_entity_poly.pdbx_seq_one_letter_code
_entity_poly.pdbx_strand_id
1 'polypeptide(L)' 'MVAILKFIYSILLFIFLHLVSTNGYRNIKYCFIDTDCPRSMCHYPEIVRCVDQCKCVRIMP' A
#
# COMPACT_ATOMS: atom_id res chain seq x y z
N MET A 1 35.26 1.05 16.09
CA MET A 1 34.14 1.84 16.64
C MET A 1 33.37 2.63 15.58
N VAL A 2 34.00 3.53 14.82
CA VAL A 2 33.31 4.35 13.78
C VAL A 2 32.65 3.52 12.67
N ALA A 3 33.28 2.44 12.20
CA ALA A 3 32.71 1.57 11.17
C ALA A 3 31.44 0.86 11.62
N ILE A 4 31.39 0.40 12.87
CA ILE A 4 30.23 -0.26 13.47
C ILE A 4 29.07 0.74 13.59
N LEU A 5 29.37 1.97 14.00
CA LEU A 5 28.38 3.04 14.09
C LEU A 5 27.75 3.36 12.72
N LYS A 6 28.59 3.45 11.67
CA LYS A 6 28.12 3.65 10.28
C LYS A 6 27.26 2.49 9.78
N PHE A 7 27.63 1.26 10.12
CA PHE A 7 26.87 0.07 9.75
C PHE A 7 25.48 0.05 10.39
N ILE A 8 25.38 0.34 11.70
CA ILE A 8 24.11 0.44 12.42
C ILE A 8 23.23 1.54 11.83
N TYR A 9 23.79 2.72 11.55
CA TYR A 9 23.05 3.83 10.94
C TYR A 9 22.49 3.46 9.56
N SER A 10 23.29 2.76 8.74
CA SER A 10 22.85 2.31 7.43
C SER A 10 21.65 1.35 7.52
N ILE A 11 21.72 0.36 8.41
CA ILE A 11 20.61 -0.59 8.63
C ILE A 11 19.34 0.13 9.10
N LEU A 12 19.47 1.05 10.05
CA LEU A 12 18.33 1.83 10.53
C LEU A 12 17.69 2.63 9.39
N LEU A 13 18.49 3.27 8.54
CA LEU A 13 18.01 4.05 7.40
C LEU A 13 17.20 3.17 6.43
N PHE A 14 17.69 1.97 6.11
CA PHE A 14 16.94 1.00 5.29
C PHE A 14 15.63 0.56 5.95
N ILE A 15 15.63 0.30 7.26
CA ILE A 15 14.42 -0.09 7.99
C ILE A 15 13.38 1.05 7.96
N PHE A 16 13.79 2.30 8.22
CA PHE A 16 12.88 3.45 8.20
C PHE A 16 12.29 3.69 6.81
N LEU A 17 13.11 3.62 5.75
CA LEU A 17 12.64 3.73 4.37
C LEU A 17 11.61 2.66 4.04
N HIS A 18 11.85 1.42 4.47
CA HIS A 18 10.93 0.31 4.25
C HIS A 18 9.62 0.49 5.02
N LEU A 19 9.68 0.97 6.28
CA LEU A 19 8.50 1.29 7.07
C LEU A 19 7.65 2.39 6.43
N VAL A 20 8.28 3.45 5.90
CA VAL A 20 7.57 4.54 5.20
C VAL A 20 6.89 4.02 3.93
N SER A 21 7.59 3.20 3.15
CA SER A 21 7.02 2.60 1.92
C SER A 21 5.86 1.65 2.22
N THR A 22 5.94 0.85 3.28
CA THR A 22 4.91 -0.15 3.61
C THR A 22 3.73 0.46 4.35
N ASN A 23 3.93 1.48 5.19
CA ASN A 23 2.83 2.19 5.86
C ASN A 23 2.09 3.15 4.94
N GLY A 24 2.73 3.70 3.91
CA GLY A 24 2.05 4.50 2.88
C GLY A 24 1.00 3.71 2.10
N TYR A 25 1.20 2.39 1.94
CA TYR A 25 0.27 1.52 1.23
C TYR A 25 -0.88 0.98 2.09
N ARG A 26 -0.75 1.01 3.42
CA ARG A 26 -1.59 0.17 4.30
C ARG A 26 -2.83 0.85 4.84
N ASN A 27 -2.95 2.17 4.79
CA ASN A 27 -4.08 2.83 5.45
C ASN A 27 -5.12 3.48 4.55
N ILE A 28 -4.80 4.08 3.41
CA ILE A 28 -5.83 4.65 2.55
C ILE A 28 -5.30 4.66 1.12
N LYS A 29 -5.67 3.66 0.30
CA LYS A 29 -5.56 3.83 -1.16
C LYS A 29 -6.65 4.80 -1.57
N TYR A 30 -6.40 6.07 -1.30
CA TYR A 30 -7.06 7.15 -2.01
C TYR A 30 -6.89 6.83 -3.48
N CYS A 31 -8.00 6.73 -4.16
CA CYS A 31 -8.03 6.46 -5.57
C CYS A 31 -8.74 7.65 -6.22
N PHE A 32 -8.32 7.97 -7.43
CA PHE A 32 -9.01 8.95 -8.26
C PHE A 32 -9.79 8.25 -9.38
N ILE A 33 -9.27 7.10 -9.83
CA ILE A 33 -9.86 6.27 -10.87
C ILE A 33 -9.80 4.79 -10.50
N ASP A 34 -10.69 3.99 -11.09
CA ASP A 34 -10.79 2.55 -10.82
C ASP A 34 -9.47 1.79 -11.09
N THR A 35 -8.61 2.30 -11.98
CA THR A 35 -7.31 1.67 -12.32
C THR A 35 -6.23 1.90 -11.27
N ASP A 36 -6.40 2.85 -10.35
CA ASP A 36 -5.49 3.02 -9.19
C ASP A 36 -5.61 1.84 -8.22
N CYS A 37 -6.73 1.13 -8.29
CA CYS A 37 -7.04 0.02 -7.43
C CYS A 37 -6.55 -1.32 -8.03
N PRO A 38 -5.93 -2.18 -7.23
CA PRO A 38 -5.47 -3.48 -7.70
C PRO A 38 -6.68 -4.35 -8.01
N ARG A 39 -6.77 -4.84 -9.25
CA ARG A 39 -7.90 -5.66 -9.72
C ARG A 39 -8.08 -6.97 -8.94
N SER A 40 -7.00 -7.47 -8.33
CA SER A 40 -7.00 -8.70 -7.52
C SER A 40 -7.46 -8.50 -6.08
N MET A 41 -8.01 -7.34 -5.73
CA MET A 41 -8.45 -7.02 -4.36
C MET A 41 -9.80 -7.65 -4.00
N CYS A 42 -10.68 -7.89 -4.98
CA CYS A 42 -12.02 -8.42 -4.77
C CYS A 42 -12.19 -9.80 -5.43
N HIS A 43 -13.08 -10.61 -4.87
CA HIS A 43 -13.47 -11.89 -5.45
C HIS A 43 -14.83 -11.77 -6.14
N TYR A 44 -15.06 -12.58 -7.17
CA TYR A 44 -16.38 -12.68 -7.80
C TYR A 44 -17.47 -13.01 -6.77
N PRO A 45 -18.65 -12.35 -6.76
CA PRO A 45 -19.23 -11.47 -7.78
C PRO A 45 -18.97 -9.96 -7.57
N GLU A 46 -17.93 -9.60 -6.81
CA GLU A 46 -17.61 -8.22 -6.51
C GLU A 46 -16.60 -7.65 -7.50
N ILE A 47 -16.76 -6.37 -7.83
CA ILE A 47 -15.81 -5.60 -8.63
C ILE A 47 -15.16 -4.53 -7.78
N VAL A 48 -13.89 -4.26 -8.11
CA VAL A 48 -13.14 -3.15 -7.52
C VAL A 48 -13.67 -1.84 -8.10
N ARG A 49 -14.04 -0.89 -7.23
CA ARG A 49 -14.41 0.48 -7.59
C ARG A 49 -13.71 1.49 -6.72
N CYS A 50 -13.46 2.66 -7.30
CA CYS A 50 -12.96 3.80 -6.59
C CYS A 50 -14.11 4.65 -6.04
N VAL A 51 -14.27 4.67 -4.71
CA VAL A 51 -15.27 5.49 -4.00
C VAL A 51 -14.57 6.23 -2.86
N ASP A 52 -13.75 7.22 -3.23
CA ASP A 52 -12.68 7.88 -2.44
C ASP A 52 -11.55 6.94 -1.99
N GLN A 53 -11.87 5.66 -1.83
CA GLN A 53 -10.99 4.57 -1.50
C GLN A 53 -11.38 3.37 -2.36
N CYS A 54 -10.43 2.48 -2.62
CA CYS A 54 -10.71 1.21 -3.29
C CYS A 54 -11.70 0.38 -2.45
N LYS A 55 -12.89 0.13 -3.01
CA LYS A 55 -13.95 -0.68 -2.38
C LYS A 55 -14.37 -1.82 -3.31
N CYS A 56 -14.79 -2.93 -2.70
CA CYS A 56 -15.48 -4.01 -3.39
C CYS A 56 -16.98 -3.71 -3.41
N VAL A 57 -17.57 -3.64 -4.60
CA VAL A 57 -19.02 -3.47 -4.76
C VAL A 57 -19.57 -4.68 -5.49
N ARG A 58 -20.74 -5.18 -5.06
CA ARG A 58 -21.38 -6.30 -5.74
C ARG A 58 -21.88 -5.86 -7.11
N ILE A 59 -21.71 -6.73 -8.10
CA ILE A 59 -22.48 -6.65 -9.33
C ILE A 59 -23.91 -7.05 -8.95
N MET A 60 -24.79 -6.07 -8.74
CA MET A 60 -26.23 -6.37 -8.71
C MET A 60 -26.64 -6.79 -10.14
N PRO A 61 -27.38 -7.90 -10.31
CA PRO A 61 -28.01 -8.24 -11.58
C PRO A 61 -29.11 -7.24 -11.94
#